data_AF-A0AAU6HYI5-F1
#
_entry.id   AF-A0AAU6HYI5-F1
#
_cell.length_a   1.000
_cell.length_b   1.000
_cell.length_c   1.000
_cell.angle_alpha   90.00
_cell.angle_beta   90.00
_cell.angle_gamma   90.00
#
_symmetry.space_group_name_H-M   'P 1'
#
loop_
_entity.id
_entity.type
_entity.pdbx_description
1 polymer ?
#
loop_
_entity_poly.entity_id
_entity_poly.type
_entity_poly.pdbx_seq_one_letter_code
_entity_poly.pdbx_strand_id
1 'polypeptide(L)'
;MAEDSLRTMLAERSGLERDSLWYPVHDVPRAFGLSWPLTDEQAEEVLSELLDGLRRVLPAPRQECPDQRYVYLSEITDHYQRGDTRRILERIHDRGITPVCPAFDGENYDPRSERGWGARPSAAPDRGGKPDWAWWRKVREAGPRPFYQMPDPYVGEDEPPVDRALSLRDRTGDGAAYRAALGAAVREDPRQIDCWAHLGSEAFERADADDSALSEALGYYQTAVAVAELSLPPAFTGVLAWGELNNRPFHRALQGLGLTWWRLGETAKAAAVFGDSLWTNPDDNQGIRYLIGQVKTGVLWHQAEGD
;
A
#
# COMPACT_ATOMS: atom_id res chain seq x y z
N MET A 1 -12.62 -31.59 -16.10
CA MET A 1 -12.33 -31.09 -14.74
C MET A 1 -13.61 -30.93 -13.93
N ALA A 2 -13.63 -31.47 -12.70
CA ALA A 2 -14.74 -31.34 -11.77
C ALA A 2 -14.60 -30.06 -10.91
N GLU A 3 -15.68 -29.66 -10.23
CA GLU A 3 -15.69 -28.49 -9.34
C GLU A 3 -14.58 -28.53 -8.29
N ASP A 4 -14.41 -29.70 -7.66
CA ASP A 4 -13.45 -29.91 -6.58
C ASP A 4 -12.00 -29.64 -7.03
N SER A 5 -11.67 -30.07 -8.25
CA SER A 5 -10.35 -29.85 -8.88
C SER A 5 -10.14 -28.37 -9.23
N LEU A 6 -11.15 -27.70 -9.80
CA LEU A 6 -11.07 -26.28 -10.13
C LEU A 6 -10.85 -25.42 -8.87
N ARG A 7 -11.57 -25.75 -7.79
CA ARG A 7 -11.42 -25.09 -6.49
C ARG A 7 -10.01 -25.24 -5.93
N THR A 8 -9.42 -26.43 -6.05
CA THR A 8 -8.05 -26.70 -5.60
C THR A 8 -7.03 -25.89 -6.40
N MET A 9 -7.15 -25.89 -7.73
CA MET A 9 -6.26 -25.09 -8.59
C MET A 9 -6.38 -23.58 -8.33
N LEU A 10 -7.59 -23.09 -8.07
CA LEU A 10 -7.82 -21.69 -7.74
C LEU A 10 -7.15 -21.31 -6.41
N ALA A 11 -7.28 -22.16 -5.39
CA ALA A 11 -6.60 -21.98 -4.10
C ALA A 11 -5.07 -21.92 -4.28
N GLU A 12 -4.50 -22.89 -5.01
CA GLU A 12 -3.07 -22.97 -5.28
C GLU A 12 -2.55 -21.74 -6.03
N ARG A 13 -3.21 -21.31 -7.11
CA ARG A 13 -2.76 -20.19 -7.94
C ARG A 13 -3.00 -18.81 -7.31
N SER A 14 -4.01 -18.68 -6.46
CA SER A 14 -4.29 -17.44 -5.73
C SER A 14 -3.46 -17.30 -4.45
N GLY A 15 -2.92 -18.40 -3.92
CA GLY A 15 -2.30 -18.47 -2.60
C GLY A 15 -3.31 -18.38 -1.45
N LEU A 16 -4.60 -18.51 -1.74
CA LEU A 16 -5.67 -18.46 -0.74
C LEU A 16 -5.91 -19.86 -0.16
N GLU A 17 -6.27 -19.89 1.12
CA GLU A 17 -6.86 -21.09 1.70
C GLU A 17 -8.13 -21.49 0.94
N ARG A 18 -8.28 -22.80 0.70
CA ARG A 18 -9.35 -23.36 -0.14
C ARG A 18 -10.77 -23.07 0.36
N ASP A 19 -10.98 -23.17 1.67
CA ASP A 19 -12.27 -22.87 2.33
C ASP A 19 -12.53 -21.36 2.46
N SER A 20 -11.50 -20.59 2.14
CA SER A 20 -11.46 -19.15 2.19
C SER A 20 -11.77 -18.53 0.82
N LEU A 21 -11.91 -19.33 -0.25
CA LEU A 21 -12.33 -18.82 -1.55
C LEU A 21 -13.73 -18.20 -1.46
N TRP A 22 -13.83 -16.91 -1.75
CA TRP A 22 -15.10 -16.18 -1.68
C TRP A 22 -16.01 -16.51 -2.87
N TYR A 23 -15.42 -16.90 -4.00
CA TYR A 23 -16.15 -17.23 -5.21
C TYR A 23 -16.78 -18.63 -5.08
N PRO A 24 -18.11 -18.75 -5.17
CA PRO A 24 -18.77 -20.04 -5.18
C PRO A 24 -18.42 -20.77 -6.48
N VAL A 25 -17.37 -21.60 -6.46
CA VAL A 25 -16.90 -22.34 -7.65
C VAL A 25 -18.02 -23.19 -8.25
N HIS A 26 -19.00 -23.64 -7.45
CA HIS A 26 -20.20 -24.32 -7.94
C HIS A 26 -21.06 -23.50 -8.92
N ASP A 27 -21.01 -22.17 -8.86
CA ASP A 27 -21.76 -21.27 -9.74
C ASP A 27 -21.06 -21.02 -11.09
N VAL A 28 -19.82 -21.50 -11.28
CA VAL A 28 -19.03 -21.34 -12.52
C VAL A 28 -19.82 -21.71 -13.78
N PRO A 29 -20.48 -22.89 -13.88
CA PRO A 29 -21.20 -23.24 -15.10
C PRO A 29 -22.25 -22.19 -15.48
N ARG A 30 -22.95 -21.64 -14.48
CA ARG A 30 -23.96 -20.62 -14.72
C ARG A 30 -23.34 -19.28 -15.11
N ALA A 31 -22.28 -18.86 -14.42
CA ALA A 31 -21.63 -17.57 -14.66
C ALA A 31 -20.95 -17.50 -16.04
N PHE A 32 -20.45 -18.64 -16.55
CA PHE A 32 -19.72 -18.74 -17.81
C PHE A 32 -20.52 -19.39 -18.95
N GLY A 33 -21.79 -19.79 -18.72
CA GLY A 33 -22.59 -20.49 -19.72
C GLY A 33 -22.08 -21.89 -20.08
N LEU A 34 -21.43 -22.57 -19.13
CA LEU A 34 -20.79 -23.88 -19.27
C LEU A 34 -21.58 -24.97 -18.53
N SER A 35 -21.07 -26.20 -18.56
CA SER A 35 -21.61 -27.34 -17.80
C SER A 35 -20.46 -28.19 -17.26
N TRP A 36 -20.62 -28.77 -16.07
CA TRP A 36 -19.66 -29.73 -15.56
C TRP A 36 -19.73 -31.07 -16.33
N PRO A 37 -18.62 -31.80 -16.48
CA PRO A 37 -17.24 -31.39 -16.20
C PRO A 37 -16.70 -30.44 -17.29
N LEU A 38 -15.87 -29.49 -16.91
CA LEU A 38 -15.19 -28.60 -17.86
C LEU A 38 -14.14 -29.37 -18.67
N THR A 39 -13.85 -28.96 -19.91
CA THR A 39 -12.61 -29.35 -20.58
C THR A 39 -11.42 -28.64 -19.93
N ASP A 40 -10.19 -29.08 -20.22
CA ASP A 40 -8.99 -28.41 -19.67
C ASP A 40 -8.86 -26.97 -20.19
N GLU A 41 -9.21 -26.73 -21.45
CA GLU A 41 -9.25 -25.38 -22.05
C GLU A 41 -10.26 -24.48 -21.33
N GLN A 42 -11.49 -24.97 -21.12
CA GLN A 42 -12.52 -24.24 -20.36
C GLN A 42 -12.09 -23.96 -18.92
N ALA A 43 -11.43 -24.93 -18.27
CA ALA A 43 -10.96 -24.75 -16.91
C ALA A 43 -9.89 -23.65 -16.81
N GLU A 44 -8.92 -23.62 -17.73
CA GLU A 44 -7.89 -22.59 -17.76
C GLU A 44 -8.47 -21.19 -18.02
N GLU A 45 -9.43 -21.07 -18.94
CA GLU A 45 -10.13 -19.80 -19.20
C GLU A 45 -10.86 -19.31 -17.95
N VAL A 46 -11.64 -20.17 -17.30
CA VAL A 46 -12.35 -19.85 -16.06
C VAL A 46 -11.36 -19.47 -14.95
N LEU A 47 -10.29 -20.25 -14.75
CA LEU A 47 -9.27 -19.97 -13.73
C LEU A 47 -8.65 -18.60 -13.94
N SER A 48 -8.32 -18.25 -15.19
CA SER A 48 -7.78 -16.94 -15.54
C SER A 48 -8.73 -15.81 -15.16
N GLU A 49 -10.01 -15.90 -15.54
CA GLU A 49 -11.00 -14.87 -15.20
C GLU A 49 -11.26 -14.73 -13.69
N LEU A 50 -11.31 -15.86 -12.97
CA LEU A 50 -11.50 -15.84 -11.52
C LEU A 50 -10.28 -15.22 -10.81
N LEU A 51 -9.06 -15.57 -11.23
CA LEU A 51 -7.83 -14.99 -10.69
C LEU A 51 -7.72 -13.49 -10.99
N ASP A 52 -8.11 -13.06 -12.20
CA ASP A 52 -8.20 -11.66 -12.57
C ASP A 52 -9.16 -10.90 -11.65
N GLY A 53 -10.38 -11.43 -11.47
CA GLY A 53 -11.40 -10.84 -10.62
C GLY A 53 -10.96 -10.68 -9.16
N LEU A 54 -10.22 -11.65 -8.60
CA LEU A 54 -9.66 -11.57 -7.25
C LEU A 54 -8.64 -10.44 -7.08
N ARG A 55 -7.88 -10.14 -8.14
CA ARG A 55 -6.84 -9.11 -8.14
C ARG A 55 -7.38 -7.72 -8.44
N ARG A 56 -8.58 -7.56 -8.98
CA ARG A 56 -9.13 -6.22 -9.26
C ARG A 56 -9.25 -5.37 -8.01
N VAL A 57 -8.76 -4.15 -8.10
CA VAL A 57 -8.83 -3.16 -7.03
C VAL A 57 -10.28 -2.78 -6.73
N LEU A 58 -10.60 -2.55 -5.45
CA LEU A 58 -11.90 -2.00 -5.06
C LEU A 58 -12.01 -0.55 -5.55
N PRO A 59 -13.15 -0.13 -6.10
CA PRO A 59 -13.30 1.23 -6.62
C PRO A 59 -13.09 2.26 -5.51
N ALA A 60 -12.48 3.39 -5.87
CA ALA A 60 -12.37 4.54 -4.97
C ALA A 60 -13.76 4.98 -4.46
N PRO A 61 -13.84 5.59 -3.26
CA PRO A 61 -15.04 6.28 -2.82
C PRO A 61 -15.53 7.27 -3.88
N ARG A 62 -16.86 7.45 -4.06
CA ARG A 62 -17.42 8.40 -5.04
C ARG A 62 -16.94 9.83 -4.75
N GLN A 63 -16.55 10.57 -5.79
CA GLN A 63 -15.90 11.89 -5.68
C GLN A 63 -16.70 12.99 -6.39
N GLU A 64 -16.77 14.16 -5.75
CA GLU A 64 -16.84 15.48 -6.40
C GLU A 64 -15.44 16.10 -6.23
N CYS A 65 -14.72 16.35 -7.32
CA CYS A 65 -13.25 16.43 -7.30
C CYS A 65 -12.70 17.86 -7.09
N PRO A 66 -11.85 18.09 -6.07
CA PRO A 66 -10.90 19.20 -6.02
C PRO A 66 -9.59 18.87 -6.77
N ASP A 67 -8.99 19.84 -7.45
CA ASP A 67 -7.75 19.70 -8.25
C ASP A 67 -6.47 19.41 -7.42
N GLN A 68 -6.55 19.46 -6.09
CA GLN A 68 -5.42 19.35 -5.17
C GLN A 68 -5.77 18.43 -3.98
N ARG A 69 -5.52 17.14 -4.15
CA ARG A 69 -5.84 16.09 -3.16
C ARG A 69 -4.87 14.91 -3.25
N TYR A 70 -4.98 14.02 -2.27
CA TYR A 70 -4.40 12.69 -2.30
C TYR A 70 -5.09 11.84 -3.38
N VAL A 71 -4.29 11.06 -4.12
CA VAL A 71 -4.75 10.11 -5.14
C VAL A 71 -4.79 8.71 -4.53
N TYR A 72 -5.95 8.06 -4.54
CA TYR A 72 -6.08 6.73 -3.95
C TYR A 72 -5.36 5.66 -4.79
N LEU A 73 -4.92 4.58 -4.15
CA LEU A 73 -4.30 3.44 -4.82
C LEU A 73 -5.16 2.89 -5.97
N SER A 74 -6.47 2.88 -5.79
CA SER A 74 -7.47 2.49 -6.80
C SER A 74 -7.56 3.40 -8.02
N GLU A 75 -6.96 4.58 -7.95
CA GLU A 75 -6.81 5.51 -9.08
C GLU A 75 -5.43 5.39 -9.74
N ILE A 76 -4.47 4.72 -9.09
CA ILE A 76 -3.09 4.53 -9.58
C ILE A 76 -2.93 3.18 -10.30
N THR A 77 -3.69 2.17 -9.89
CA THR A 77 -3.62 0.81 -10.45
C THR A 77 -5.01 0.15 -10.47
N ASP A 78 -5.20 -0.75 -11.42
CA ASP A 78 -6.42 -1.53 -11.63
C ASP A 78 -6.36 -2.92 -10.98
N HIS A 79 -5.15 -3.43 -10.71
CA HIS A 79 -4.93 -4.72 -10.06
C HIS A 79 -3.98 -4.64 -8.85
N TYR A 80 -4.34 -5.38 -7.81
CA TYR A 80 -3.48 -5.82 -6.71
C TYR A 80 -2.60 -6.99 -7.16
N GLN A 81 -1.35 -6.98 -6.72
CA GLN A 81 -0.37 -8.02 -6.98
C GLN A 81 -0.71 -9.31 -6.22
N ARG A 82 -1.28 -9.19 -5.02
CA ARG A 82 -1.80 -10.33 -4.26
C ARG A 82 -3.26 -10.60 -4.57
N GLY A 83 -3.62 -11.88 -4.65
CA GLY A 83 -5.01 -12.31 -4.86
C GLY A 83 -5.91 -12.18 -3.63
N ASP A 84 -5.34 -11.86 -2.45
CA ASP A 84 -6.07 -11.81 -1.18
C ASP A 84 -6.33 -10.39 -0.67
N THR A 85 -5.64 -9.37 -1.21
CA THR A 85 -5.78 -7.97 -0.80
C THR A 85 -7.23 -7.50 -0.87
N ARG A 86 -7.91 -7.71 -2.01
CA ARG A 86 -9.32 -7.33 -2.18
C ARG A 86 -10.20 -7.91 -1.07
N ARG A 87 -10.05 -9.20 -0.80
CA ARG A 87 -10.82 -9.93 0.21
C ARG A 87 -10.54 -9.42 1.62
N ILE A 88 -9.29 -9.08 1.92
CA ILE A 88 -8.92 -8.45 3.19
C ILE A 88 -9.71 -7.15 3.38
N LEU A 89 -9.77 -6.31 2.35
CA LEU A 89 -10.49 -5.04 2.39
C LEU A 89 -12.00 -5.23 2.55
N GLU A 90 -12.61 -6.14 1.78
CA GLU A 90 -14.03 -6.48 1.90
C GLU A 90 -14.36 -6.96 3.32
N ARG A 91 -13.54 -7.85 3.89
CA ARG A 91 -13.71 -8.32 5.28
C ARG A 91 -13.61 -7.21 6.31
N ILE A 92 -12.69 -6.27 6.14
CA ILE A 92 -12.56 -5.11 7.03
C ILE A 92 -13.79 -4.22 6.91
N HIS A 93 -14.24 -3.94 5.68
CA HIS A 93 -15.40 -3.12 5.38
C HIS A 93 -16.69 -3.73 5.94
N ASP A 94 -16.97 -5.00 5.65
CA ASP A 94 -18.17 -5.71 6.09
C ASP A 94 -18.29 -5.79 7.61
N ARG A 95 -17.15 -5.86 8.31
CA ARG A 95 -17.10 -5.84 9.77
C ARG A 95 -17.23 -4.43 10.35
N GLY A 96 -17.04 -3.38 9.56
CA GLY A 96 -17.08 -1.98 10.01
C GLY A 96 -16.01 -1.65 11.06
N ILE A 97 -14.86 -2.33 11.03
CA ILE A 97 -13.84 -2.28 12.09
C ILE A 97 -12.74 -1.23 11.90
N THR A 98 -12.77 -0.49 10.78
CA THR A 98 -11.84 0.62 10.53
C THR A 98 -12.63 1.94 10.55
N PRO A 99 -12.44 2.77 11.59
CA PRO A 99 -13.13 4.05 11.66
C PRO A 99 -12.54 5.04 10.65
N VAL A 100 -13.40 5.90 10.09
CA VAL A 100 -12.94 7.07 9.33
C VAL A 100 -12.35 8.08 10.31
N CYS A 101 -11.15 8.56 10.03
CA CYS A 101 -10.43 9.49 10.88
C CYS A 101 -11.01 10.90 10.79
N PRO A 102 -11.37 11.54 11.91
CA PRO A 102 -11.75 12.94 11.91
C PRO A 102 -10.51 13.84 11.74
N ALA A 103 -10.73 15.04 11.22
CA ALA A 103 -9.75 16.11 11.33
C ALA A 103 -9.61 16.56 12.79
N PHE A 104 -8.42 16.99 13.19
CA PHE A 104 -8.22 17.66 14.48
C PHE A 104 -8.95 19.01 14.53
N ASP A 105 -9.40 19.40 15.73
CA ASP A 105 -10.03 20.69 15.95
C ASP A 105 -8.99 21.82 16.10
N GLY A 106 -9.25 22.95 15.44
CA GLY A 106 -8.53 24.21 15.70
C GLY A 106 -7.12 24.36 15.11
N GLU A 107 -6.46 23.30 14.63
CA GLU A 107 -5.12 23.38 14.03
C GLU A 107 -5.11 22.92 12.56
N ASN A 108 -4.69 23.83 11.67
CA ASN A 108 -4.43 23.53 10.27
C ASN A 108 -2.93 23.62 9.98
N TYR A 109 -2.45 22.70 9.17
CA TYR A 109 -1.17 22.81 8.49
C TYR A 109 -1.19 24.02 7.55
N ASP A 110 -0.39 25.05 7.80
CA ASP A 110 -0.19 26.14 6.85
C ASP A 110 1.25 26.15 6.28
N PRO A 111 1.44 25.74 5.00
CA PRO A 111 2.76 25.74 4.35
C PRO A 111 3.30 27.15 4.06
N ARG A 112 2.53 28.20 4.35
CA ARG A 112 2.90 29.61 4.18
C ARG A 112 3.28 30.27 5.51
N SER A 113 2.98 29.62 6.64
CA SER A 113 3.33 30.12 7.97
C SER A 113 4.83 30.09 8.20
N GLU A 114 5.36 31.10 8.90
CA GLU A 114 6.76 31.10 9.36
C GLU A 114 7.06 29.93 10.32
N ARG A 115 6.05 29.49 11.07
CA ARG A 115 6.08 28.29 11.92
C ARG A 115 5.60 27.03 11.19
N GLY A 116 5.18 27.18 9.93
CA GLY A 116 4.80 26.06 9.06
C GLY A 116 6.00 25.15 8.86
N TRP A 117 5.82 23.88 9.22
CA TRP A 117 6.77 22.82 8.95
C TRP A 117 6.61 22.33 7.50
N GLY A 118 7.59 21.58 7.03
CA GLY A 118 7.76 21.16 5.65
C GLY A 118 9.20 21.36 5.21
N ALA A 119 9.72 20.44 4.39
CA ALA A 119 11.00 20.60 3.74
C ALA A 119 10.93 21.82 2.82
N ARG A 120 11.29 23.00 3.36
CA ARG A 120 11.45 24.21 2.57
C ARG A 120 12.51 23.93 1.52
N PRO A 121 12.37 24.48 0.31
CA PRO A 121 13.44 24.43 -0.67
C PRO A 121 14.73 25.01 -0.10
N SER A 122 15.62 24.14 0.39
CA SER A 122 16.99 24.47 0.68
C SER A 122 17.81 24.19 -0.58
N ALA A 123 18.86 24.98 -0.79
CA ALA A 123 19.65 24.95 -2.03
C ALA A 123 20.47 23.66 -2.24
N ALA A 124 20.37 22.66 -1.37
CA ALA A 124 21.26 21.49 -1.39
C ALA A 124 20.50 20.16 -1.23
N PRO A 125 20.42 19.35 -2.31
CA PRO A 125 20.05 17.94 -2.22
C PRO A 125 21.27 17.05 -1.95
N ASP A 126 21.27 16.28 -0.87
CA ASP A 126 22.38 15.34 -0.53
C ASP A 126 22.36 14.02 -1.33
N ARG A 127 21.82 13.99 -2.55
CA ARG A 127 21.81 12.81 -3.44
C ARG A 127 21.81 13.15 -4.95
N GLY A 128 22.57 14.16 -5.38
CA GLY A 128 22.90 14.41 -6.79
C GLY A 128 21.76 14.86 -7.73
N GLY A 129 20.48 14.66 -7.39
CA GLY A 129 19.34 15.10 -8.18
C GLY A 129 18.91 16.54 -7.87
N LYS A 130 18.55 17.33 -8.89
CA LYS A 130 17.84 18.61 -8.68
C LYS A 130 16.43 18.30 -8.13
N PRO A 131 16.04 18.75 -6.92
CA PRO A 131 14.71 18.48 -6.41
C PRO A 131 13.68 19.12 -7.33
N ASP A 132 12.68 18.35 -7.75
CA ASP A 132 11.54 18.91 -8.46
C ASP A 132 10.65 19.65 -7.46
N TRP A 133 10.88 20.95 -7.29
CA TRP A 133 10.07 21.79 -6.40
C TRP A 133 8.62 21.99 -6.88
N ALA A 134 8.18 21.38 -7.99
CA ALA A 134 6.77 21.41 -8.40
C ALA A 134 5.86 20.79 -7.33
N TRP A 135 6.30 19.74 -6.61
CA TRP A 135 5.49 19.17 -5.52
C TRP A 135 5.29 20.19 -4.39
N TRP A 136 6.35 20.92 -4.00
CA TRP A 136 6.26 21.91 -2.93
C TRP A 136 5.41 23.11 -3.33
N ARG A 137 5.47 23.53 -4.61
CA ARG A 137 4.57 24.57 -5.13
C ARG A 137 3.12 24.17 -4.99
N LYS A 138 2.75 22.93 -5.36
CA LYS A 138 1.39 22.41 -5.17
C LYS A 138 0.96 22.43 -3.70
N VAL A 139 1.83 21.97 -2.78
CA VAL A 139 1.58 22.03 -1.33
C VAL A 139 1.36 23.47 -0.87
N ARG A 140 2.20 24.43 -1.28
CA ARG A 140 2.05 25.84 -0.92
C ARG A 140 0.78 26.49 -1.51
N GLU A 141 0.44 26.15 -2.75
CA GLU A 141 -0.75 26.65 -3.44
C GLU A 141 -2.04 26.17 -2.75
N ALA A 142 -2.05 24.94 -2.23
CA ALA A 142 -3.16 24.41 -1.45
C ALA A 142 -3.44 25.19 -0.15
N GLY A 143 -2.40 25.81 0.43
CA GLY A 143 -2.56 26.64 1.62
C GLY A 143 -2.91 25.83 2.88
N PRO A 144 -3.67 26.40 3.82
CA PRO A 144 -4.05 25.73 5.06
C PRO A 144 -4.83 24.43 4.82
N ARG A 145 -4.39 23.33 5.44
CA ARG A 145 -5.02 22.00 5.32
C ARG A 145 -5.23 21.37 6.70
N PRO A 146 -6.32 20.62 6.93
CA PRO A 146 -6.57 19.98 8.22
C PRO A 146 -5.56 18.88 8.52
N PHE A 147 -5.18 18.77 9.80
CA PHE A 147 -4.42 17.63 10.29
C PHE A 147 -5.33 16.43 10.55
N TYR A 148 -4.80 15.24 10.28
CA TYR A 148 -5.44 13.96 10.57
C TYR A 148 -4.47 13.04 11.31
N GLN A 149 -5.06 12.12 12.06
CA GLN A 149 -4.38 11.02 12.74
C GLN A 149 -5.03 9.72 12.27
N MET A 150 -4.23 8.83 11.71
CA MET A 150 -4.65 7.47 11.39
C MET A 150 -5.13 6.74 12.65
N PRO A 151 -5.96 5.69 12.53
CA PRO A 151 -6.37 4.91 13.69
C PRO A 151 -5.13 4.39 14.42
N ASP A 152 -5.23 4.27 15.74
CA ASP A 152 -4.15 3.71 16.55
C ASP A 152 -3.73 2.34 15.96
N PRO A 153 -2.51 2.23 15.41
CA PRO A 153 -2.05 0.99 14.79
C PRO A 153 -1.65 -0.05 15.84
N TYR A 154 -1.65 0.31 17.13
CA TYR A 154 -1.08 -0.44 18.24
C TYR A 154 -2.10 -0.73 19.36
N VAL A 155 -3.40 -0.80 19.03
CA VAL A 155 -4.49 -1.00 20.00
C VAL A 155 -4.21 -2.17 20.95
N GLY A 156 -4.13 -1.88 22.25
CA GLY A 156 -3.96 -2.87 23.33
C GLY A 156 -3.03 -2.38 24.44
N GLU A 157 -2.93 -3.13 25.53
CA GLU A 157 -1.91 -2.91 26.58
C GLU A 157 -0.62 -3.72 26.32
N ASP A 158 -0.67 -4.66 25.37
CA ASP A 158 0.44 -5.50 25.00
C ASP A 158 1.43 -4.79 24.06
N GLU A 159 2.68 -5.26 24.05
CA GLU A 159 3.69 -4.84 23.07
C GLU A 159 3.14 -4.97 21.64
N PRO A 160 3.25 -3.91 20.81
CA PRO A 160 2.78 -3.94 19.43
C PRO A 160 3.32 -5.16 18.66
N PRO A 161 2.51 -5.83 17.81
CA PRO A 161 2.97 -7.02 17.10
C PRO A 161 4.22 -6.80 16.25
N VAL A 162 4.37 -5.61 15.65
CA VAL A 162 5.57 -5.22 14.91
C VAL A 162 6.80 -5.11 15.81
N ASP A 163 6.67 -4.52 16.99
CA ASP A 163 7.76 -4.37 17.96
C ASP A 163 8.19 -5.73 18.49
N ARG A 164 7.23 -6.62 18.80
CA ARG A 164 7.54 -8.00 19.19
C ARG A 164 8.31 -8.74 18.10
N ALA A 165 7.93 -8.56 16.84
CA ALA A 165 8.62 -9.17 15.70
C ALA A 165 10.04 -8.60 15.52
N LEU A 166 10.22 -7.28 15.65
CA LEU A 166 11.52 -6.62 15.61
C LEU A 166 12.43 -7.10 16.75
N SER A 167 11.92 -7.09 17.99
CA SER A 167 12.60 -7.62 19.18
C SER A 167 13.00 -9.09 19.02
N LEU A 168 12.21 -9.91 18.31
CA LEU A 168 12.57 -11.28 17.95
C LEU A 168 13.74 -11.29 16.97
N ARG A 169 13.65 -10.54 15.87
CA ARG A 169 14.70 -10.44 14.85
C ARG A 169 16.02 -9.97 15.43
N ASP A 170 15.99 -8.94 16.28
CA ASP A 170 17.20 -8.36 16.89
C ASP A 170 17.91 -9.34 17.83
N ARG A 171 17.15 -10.22 18.50
CA ARG A 171 17.71 -11.26 19.39
C ARG A 171 18.23 -12.48 18.64
N THR A 172 17.61 -12.89 17.54
CA THR A 172 17.92 -14.17 16.87
C THR A 172 18.65 -14.02 15.55
N GLY A 173 18.56 -12.85 14.90
CA GLY A 173 18.96 -12.66 13.50
C GLY A 173 18.09 -13.43 12.49
N ASP A 174 16.98 -14.04 12.94
CA ASP A 174 16.17 -14.94 12.11
C ASP A 174 15.09 -14.17 11.33
N GLY A 175 15.39 -13.87 10.08
CA GLY A 175 14.44 -13.24 9.15
C GLY A 175 13.20 -14.08 8.86
N ALA A 176 13.29 -15.41 8.90
CA ALA A 176 12.14 -16.28 8.67
C ALA A 176 11.18 -16.25 9.86
N ALA A 177 11.71 -16.27 11.09
CA ALA A 177 10.90 -16.11 12.30
C ALA A 177 10.25 -14.72 12.37
N TYR A 178 10.97 -13.68 11.97
CA TYR A 178 10.44 -12.32 11.83
C TYR A 178 9.26 -12.24 10.86
N ARG A 179 9.42 -12.74 9.62
CA ARG A 179 8.33 -12.83 8.64
C ARG A 179 7.14 -13.63 9.17
N ALA A 180 7.39 -14.77 9.82
CA ALA A 180 6.33 -15.62 10.36
C ALA A 180 5.53 -14.91 11.46
N ALA A 181 6.19 -14.15 12.34
CA ALA A 181 5.54 -13.37 13.38
C ALA A 181 4.66 -12.25 12.80
N LEU A 182 5.16 -11.49 11.83
CA LEU A 182 4.37 -10.47 11.14
C LEU A 182 3.18 -11.09 10.40
N GLY A 183 3.41 -12.21 9.70
CA GLY A 183 2.36 -12.95 9.01
C GLY A 183 1.26 -13.47 9.95
N ALA A 184 1.63 -13.87 11.18
CA ALA A 184 0.65 -14.24 12.20
C ALA A 184 -0.17 -13.04 12.66
N ALA A 185 0.48 -11.90 12.91
CA ALA A 185 -0.18 -10.68 13.34
C ALA A 185 -1.24 -10.19 12.33
N VAL A 186 -0.92 -10.14 11.04
CA VAL A 186 -1.87 -9.69 10.01
C VAL A 186 -3.00 -10.69 9.72
N ARG A 187 -2.80 -11.98 10.05
CA ARG A 187 -3.88 -12.98 10.00
C ARG A 187 -4.85 -12.82 11.18
N GLU A 188 -4.33 -12.46 12.35
CA GLU A 188 -5.13 -12.19 13.54
C GLU A 188 -5.92 -10.89 13.39
N ASP A 189 -5.24 -9.80 13.02
CA ASP A 189 -5.85 -8.51 12.71
C ASP A 189 -5.28 -7.93 11.41
N PRO A 190 -6.05 -7.94 10.30
CA PRO A 190 -5.56 -7.43 9.03
C PRO A 190 -5.43 -5.90 8.99
N ARG A 191 -5.87 -5.17 10.03
CA ARG A 191 -5.72 -3.71 10.15
C ARG A 191 -4.30 -3.30 10.56
N GLN A 192 -3.41 -4.26 10.82
CA GLN A 192 -2.01 -4.03 11.23
C GLN A 192 -1.18 -3.49 10.04
N ILE A 193 -1.40 -2.22 9.68
CA ILE A 193 -0.75 -1.53 8.55
C ILE A 193 0.78 -1.62 8.65
N ASP A 194 1.33 -1.48 9.86
CA ASP A 194 2.78 -1.50 10.06
C ASP A 194 3.34 -2.91 9.85
N CYS A 195 2.63 -3.97 10.26
CA CYS A 195 3.04 -5.33 9.98
C CYS A 195 3.04 -5.63 8.47
N TRP A 196 2.05 -5.14 7.72
CA TRP A 196 2.06 -5.23 6.26
C TRP A 196 3.23 -4.46 5.64
N ALA A 197 3.51 -3.23 6.10
CA ALA A 197 4.65 -2.45 5.62
C ALA A 197 5.98 -3.15 5.91
N HIS A 198 6.13 -3.73 7.09
CA HIS A 198 7.33 -4.47 7.50
C HIS A 198 7.53 -5.80 6.74
N LEU A 199 6.43 -6.50 6.38
CA LEU A 199 6.48 -7.64 5.45
C LEU A 199 6.97 -7.18 4.06
N GLY A 200 6.48 -6.03 3.59
CA GLY A 200 6.94 -5.40 2.34
C GLY A 200 8.42 -5.04 2.39
N SER A 201 8.90 -4.47 3.50
CA SER A 201 10.31 -4.08 3.66
C SER A 201 11.24 -5.28 3.65
N GLU A 202 10.88 -6.35 4.37
CA GLU A 202 11.64 -7.59 4.34
C GLU A 202 11.69 -8.19 2.93
N ALA A 203 10.56 -8.25 2.23
CA ALA A 203 10.51 -8.81 0.88
C ALA A 203 11.30 -7.94 -0.12
N PHE A 204 11.28 -6.61 0.07
CA PHE A 204 12.07 -5.67 -0.73
C PHE A 204 13.58 -5.86 -0.52
N GLU A 205 14.04 -6.05 0.73
CA GLU A 205 15.44 -6.37 1.03
C GLU A 205 15.85 -7.70 0.41
N ARG A 206 14.99 -8.72 0.49
CA ARG A 206 15.24 -10.04 -0.10
C ARG A 206 15.28 -10.02 -1.63
N ALA A 207 14.68 -9.02 -2.27
CA ALA A 207 14.69 -8.85 -3.72
C ALA A 207 16.10 -8.64 -4.31
N ASP A 208 17.11 -8.34 -3.49
CA ASP A 208 18.51 -8.28 -3.93
C ASP A 208 19.07 -9.66 -4.28
N ALA A 209 18.50 -10.74 -3.72
CA ALA A 209 18.91 -12.12 -3.97
C ALA A 209 17.86 -12.94 -4.73
N ASP A 210 16.61 -12.48 -4.77
CA ASP A 210 15.46 -13.17 -5.35
C ASP A 210 14.49 -12.18 -5.98
N ASP A 211 14.58 -11.99 -7.30
CA ASP A 211 13.73 -11.05 -8.04
C ASP A 211 12.23 -11.29 -7.83
N SER A 212 11.81 -12.52 -7.51
CA SER A 212 10.40 -12.83 -7.25
C SER A 212 9.87 -12.17 -5.96
N ALA A 213 10.76 -11.88 -5.01
CA ALA A 213 10.43 -11.19 -3.76
C ALA A 213 10.00 -9.73 -3.99
N LEU A 214 10.39 -9.11 -5.11
CA LEU A 214 9.94 -7.74 -5.42
C LEU A 214 8.44 -7.68 -5.71
N SER A 215 7.89 -8.70 -6.38
CA SER A 215 6.45 -8.83 -6.57
C SER A 215 5.73 -9.11 -5.24
N GLU A 216 6.34 -9.87 -4.34
CA GLU A 216 5.81 -10.09 -2.99
C GLU A 216 5.75 -8.77 -2.21
N ALA A 217 6.83 -7.98 -2.24
CA ALA A 217 6.89 -6.65 -1.61
C ALA A 217 5.79 -5.72 -2.13
N LEU A 218 5.59 -5.66 -3.46
CA LEU A 218 4.53 -4.86 -4.07
C LEU A 218 3.16 -5.22 -3.48
N GLY A 219 2.90 -6.53 -3.37
CA GLY A 219 1.68 -7.06 -2.81
C GLY A 219 1.42 -6.65 -1.35
N TYR A 220 2.44 -6.73 -0.51
CA TYR A 220 2.32 -6.33 0.89
C TYR A 220 2.12 -4.82 1.03
N TYR A 221 2.86 -4.01 0.28
CA TYR A 221 2.71 -2.56 0.32
C TYR A 221 1.36 -2.08 -0.23
N GLN A 222 0.86 -2.68 -1.33
CA GLN A 222 -0.49 -2.41 -1.81
C GLN A 222 -1.55 -2.75 -0.76
N THR A 223 -1.38 -3.86 -0.05
CA THR A 223 -2.29 -4.24 1.04
C THR A 223 -2.23 -3.24 2.19
N ALA A 224 -1.03 -2.84 2.62
CA ALA A 224 -0.83 -1.86 3.68
C ALA A 224 -1.50 -0.51 3.34
N VAL A 225 -1.27 0.00 2.13
CA VAL A 225 -1.85 1.27 1.65
C VAL A 225 -3.36 1.15 1.52
N ALA A 226 -3.87 0.09 0.90
CA ALA A 226 -5.32 -0.07 0.73
C ALA A 226 -6.05 -0.18 2.08
N VAL A 227 -5.48 -0.90 3.05
CA VAL A 227 -6.03 -1.01 4.41
C VAL A 227 -6.02 0.36 5.11
N ALA A 228 -4.94 1.12 4.98
CA ALA A 228 -4.83 2.47 5.53
C ALA A 228 -5.87 3.42 4.93
N GLU A 229 -6.03 3.40 3.60
CA GLU A 229 -6.96 4.24 2.86
C GLU A 229 -8.43 4.08 3.29
N LEU A 230 -8.81 2.94 3.86
CA LEU A 230 -10.15 2.74 4.46
C LEU A 230 -10.45 3.73 5.60
N SER A 231 -9.42 4.30 6.21
CA SER A 231 -9.55 5.28 7.31
C SER A 231 -9.63 6.73 6.81
N LEU A 232 -9.37 6.97 5.52
CA LEU A 232 -9.34 8.32 4.96
C LEU A 232 -10.71 8.74 4.44
N PRO A 233 -11.16 9.98 4.68
CA PRO A 233 -12.41 10.49 4.09
C PRO A 233 -12.29 10.61 2.56
N PRO A 234 -13.40 10.47 1.81
CA PRO A 234 -13.41 10.66 0.36
C PRO A 234 -12.76 11.98 -0.07
N ALA A 235 -12.00 11.95 -1.17
CA ALA A 235 -11.27 13.10 -1.70
C ALA A 235 -10.34 13.78 -0.66
N PHE A 236 -9.58 12.96 0.09
CA PHE A 236 -8.70 13.42 1.16
C PHE A 236 -7.74 14.57 0.75
N THR A 237 -7.86 15.72 1.44
CA THR A 237 -7.04 16.92 1.22
C THR A 237 -6.12 17.23 2.41
N GLY A 238 -6.15 16.42 3.46
CA GLY A 238 -5.48 16.68 4.73
C GLY A 238 -3.97 16.39 4.75
N VAL A 239 -3.39 16.57 5.94
CA VAL A 239 -1.99 16.28 6.27
C VAL A 239 -1.93 15.21 7.37
N LEU A 240 -1.04 14.25 7.18
CA LEU A 240 -0.72 13.19 8.14
C LEU A 240 0.71 13.41 8.60
N ALA A 241 0.91 14.14 9.70
CA ALA A 241 2.24 14.49 10.18
C ALA A 241 3.04 13.26 10.62
N TRP A 242 4.34 13.21 10.31
CA TRP A 242 5.23 12.17 10.83
C TRP A 242 5.42 12.21 12.36
N GLY A 243 5.30 13.40 12.94
CA GLY A 243 5.35 13.60 14.39
C GLY A 243 4.24 12.84 15.12
N GLU A 244 3.11 12.62 14.46
CA GLU A 244 2.04 11.76 14.96
C GLU A 244 2.39 10.29 14.70
N LEU A 245 2.56 9.52 15.78
CA LEU A 245 3.04 8.14 15.72
C LEU A 245 2.12 7.24 14.90
N ASN A 246 0.81 7.45 15.00
CA ASN A 246 -0.18 6.61 14.33
C ASN A 246 -0.11 6.73 12.81
N ASN A 247 0.45 7.84 12.28
CA ASN A 247 0.59 8.08 10.85
C ASN A 247 1.80 7.35 10.24
N ARG A 248 2.79 6.96 11.05
CA ARG A 248 4.06 6.40 10.56
C ARG A 248 3.91 5.11 9.77
N PRO A 249 3.05 4.15 10.16
CA PRO A 249 2.83 2.94 9.37
C PRO A 249 2.40 3.23 7.94
N PHE A 250 1.50 4.19 7.75
CA PHE A 250 1.03 4.56 6.42
C PHE A 250 2.14 5.20 5.59
N HIS A 251 2.96 6.07 6.19
CA HIS A 251 4.10 6.67 5.48
C HIS A 251 5.17 5.66 5.10
N ARG A 252 5.46 4.69 5.97
CA ARG A 252 6.35 3.56 5.63
C ARG A 252 5.79 2.75 4.46
N ALA A 253 4.49 2.48 4.46
CA ALA A 253 3.82 1.77 3.38
C ALA A 253 3.89 2.54 2.05
N LEU A 254 3.60 3.84 2.03
CA LEU A 254 3.69 4.69 0.83
C LEU A 254 5.13 4.76 0.29
N GLN A 255 6.11 4.95 1.17
CA GLN A 255 7.52 4.95 0.78
C GLN A 255 7.89 3.63 0.11
N GLY A 256 7.62 2.51 0.78
CA GLY A 256 7.91 1.18 0.25
C GLY A 256 7.24 0.91 -1.08
N LEU A 257 5.95 1.26 -1.19
CA LEU A 257 5.17 1.11 -2.42
C LEU A 257 5.80 1.87 -3.60
N GLY A 258 6.15 3.14 -3.39
CA GLY A 258 6.78 3.96 -4.43
C GLY A 258 8.17 3.46 -4.81
N LEU A 259 8.99 3.02 -3.85
CA LEU A 259 10.30 2.41 -4.12
C LEU A 259 10.16 1.11 -4.91
N THR A 260 9.21 0.24 -4.55
CA THR A 260 8.93 -1.01 -5.26
C THR A 260 8.50 -0.77 -6.70
N TRP A 261 7.56 0.15 -6.95
CA TRP A 261 7.18 0.49 -8.32
C TRP A 261 8.32 1.09 -9.12
N TRP A 262 9.16 1.92 -8.50
CA TRP A 262 10.31 2.47 -9.17
C TRP A 262 11.32 1.39 -9.58
N ARG A 263 11.60 0.44 -8.67
CA ARG A 263 12.48 -0.71 -8.95
C ARG A 263 11.91 -1.64 -10.03
N LEU A 264 10.58 -1.75 -10.13
CA LEU A 264 9.88 -2.46 -11.21
C LEU A 264 9.84 -1.69 -12.55
N GLY A 265 10.34 -0.45 -12.60
CA GLY A 265 10.30 0.39 -13.80
C GLY A 265 8.97 1.15 -14.00
N GLU A 266 8.02 1.01 -13.09
CA GLU A 266 6.70 1.66 -13.11
C GLU A 266 6.80 3.11 -12.60
N THR A 267 7.61 3.93 -13.28
CA THR A 267 7.98 5.29 -12.85
C THR A 267 6.77 6.22 -12.69
N ALA A 268 5.75 6.09 -13.53
CA ALA A 268 4.52 6.89 -13.41
C ALA A 268 3.76 6.60 -12.10
N LYS A 269 3.62 5.31 -11.73
CA LYS A 269 2.97 4.89 -10.48
C LYS A 269 3.79 5.30 -9.26
N ALA A 270 5.11 5.12 -9.33
CA ALA A 270 6.02 5.58 -8.28
C ALA A 270 5.95 7.10 -8.07
N ALA A 271 5.91 7.88 -9.15
CA ALA A 271 5.80 9.34 -9.07
C ALA A 271 4.47 9.81 -8.46
N ALA A 272 3.36 9.11 -8.72
CA ALA A 272 2.07 9.39 -8.11
C ALA A 272 2.15 9.22 -6.59
N VAL A 273 2.61 8.06 -6.13
CA VAL A 273 2.72 7.73 -4.69
C VAL A 273 3.72 8.61 -3.96
N PHE A 274 4.85 8.90 -4.58
CA PHE A 274 5.81 9.86 -4.03
C PHE A 274 5.20 11.27 -3.93
N GLY A 275 4.38 11.65 -4.92
CA GLY A 275 3.57 12.87 -4.85
C GLY A 275 2.63 12.87 -3.65
N ASP A 276 1.90 11.77 -3.43
CA ASP A 276 0.97 11.60 -2.30
C ASP A 276 1.69 11.59 -0.94
N SER A 277 2.84 10.94 -0.86
CA SER A 277 3.68 10.93 0.35
C SER A 277 4.13 12.35 0.71
N LEU A 278 4.59 13.14 -0.27
CA LEU A 278 4.97 14.54 -0.06
C LEU A 278 3.76 15.46 0.18
N TRP A 279 2.61 15.12 -0.38
CA TRP A 279 1.35 15.85 -0.15
C TRP A 279 0.89 15.71 1.30
N THR A 280 0.88 14.48 1.80
CA THR A 280 0.39 14.13 3.14
C THR A 280 1.44 14.34 4.24
N ASN A 281 2.74 14.23 3.94
CA ASN A 281 3.84 14.55 4.86
C ASN A 281 4.86 15.51 4.22
N PRO A 282 4.59 16.83 4.24
CA PRO A 282 5.48 17.81 3.61
C PRO A 282 6.87 17.94 4.24
N ASP A 283 7.07 17.49 5.49
CA ASP A 283 8.39 17.42 6.13
C ASP A 283 9.29 16.36 5.48
N ASP A 284 8.66 15.38 4.82
CA ASP A 284 9.33 14.32 4.09
C ASP A 284 10.42 13.63 4.92
N ASN A 285 10.02 13.11 6.07
CA ASN A 285 10.91 12.39 6.97
C ASN A 285 11.46 11.10 6.35
N GLN A 286 10.80 10.61 5.30
CA GLN A 286 11.18 9.42 4.53
C GLN A 286 12.25 9.73 3.46
N GLY A 287 12.45 11.00 3.09
CA GLY A 287 13.44 11.41 2.09
C GLY A 287 12.99 11.24 0.63
N ILE A 288 11.69 11.16 0.36
CA ILE A 288 11.09 11.06 -0.96
C ILE A 288 11.43 12.26 -1.86
N ARG A 289 11.64 13.46 -1.29
CA ARG A 289 11.98 14.68 -2.06
C ARG A 289 13.27 14.53 -2.87
N TYR A 290 14.15 13.64 -2.43
CA TYR A 290 15.41 13.34 -3.10
C TYR A 290 15.23 12.35 -4.27
N LEU A 291 14.14 11.60 -4.31
CA LEU A 291 13.88 10.55 -5.28
C LEU A 291 12.91 11.01 -6.39
N ILE A 292 11.88 11.78 -6.03
CA ILE A 292 10.76 12.11 -6.93
C ILE A 292 11.20 12.81 -8.23
N GLY A 293 12.29 13.60 -8.18
CA GLY A 293 12.85 14.25 -9.37
C GLY A 293 13.32 13.24 -10.41
N GLN A 294 14.13 12.25 -9.99
CA GLN A 294 14.65 11.19 -10.85
C GLN A 294 13.52 10.35 -11.45
N VAL A 295 12.57 9.93 -10.59
CA VAL A 295 11.41 9.13 -11.02
C VAL A 295 10.59 9.86 -12.07
N LYS A 296 10.30 11.15 -11.87
CA LYS A 296 9.54 11.96 -12.84
C LYS A 296 10.26 12.17 -14.16
N THR A 297 11.59 12.18 -14.15
CA THR A 297 12.39 12.23 -15.38
C THR A 297 12.58 10.86 -16.04
N GLY A 298 12.02 9.80 -15.47
CA GLY A 298 12.10 8.45 -16.01
C GLY A 298 13.44 7.76 -15.78
N VAL A 299 14.27 8.25 -14.84
CA VAL A 299 15.52 7.57 -14.45
C VAL A 299 15.15 6.25 -13.79
N LEU A 300 15.76 5.16 -14.22
CA LEU A 300 15.50 3.84 -13.66
C LEU A 300 16.25 3.66 -12.34
N TRP A 301 15.69 2.83 -11.45
CA TRP A 301 16.26 2.54 -10.12
C TRP A 301 17.77 2.24 -10.16
N HIS A 302 18.18 1.27 -10.98
CA HIS A 302 19.59 0.84 -11.06
C HIS A 302 20.54 1.90 -11.62
N GLN A 303 20.02 2.90 -12.35
CA GLN A 303 20.83 4.02 -12.83
C GLN A 303 21.05 5.06 -11.72
N ALA A 304 20.12 5.16 -10.77
CA ALA A 304 20.22 6.07 -9.63
C ALA A 304 21.15 5.56 -8.53
N GLU A 305 21.40 4.25 -8.43
CA GLU A 305 22.35 3.66 -7.47
C GLU A 305 23.81 3.71 -7.93
N GLY A 306 24.06 4.03 -9.21
CA GLY A 306 25.39 4.01 -9.83
C GLY A 306 26.14 5.36 -9.84
N ASP A 307 25.54 6.43 -9.33
CA ASP A 307 26.10 7.79 -9.22
C ASP A 307 26.36 8.19 -7.76
#